data_AF-A0A6N2U5Q7-F1
#
_entry.id   AF-A0A6N2U5Q7-F1
#
_cell.length_a   1.000
_cell.length_b   1.000
_cell.length_c   1.000
_cell.angle_alpha   90.00
_cell.angle_beta   90.00
_cell.angle_gamma   90.00
#
_symmetry.space_group_name_H-M   'P 1'
#
loop_
_entity.id
_entity.type
_entity.pdbx_description
1 polymer ?
#
loop_
_entity_poly.entity_id
_entity_poly.type
_entity_poly.pdbx_seq_one_letter_code
_entity_poly.pdbx_strand_id
1 'polypeptide(L)'
;MSILYEKFKKYQVPASSVEDFRRRYTKPDRFAQRGPEYQAAVLQAARDDLAQFGYTIISRHDSVTGEVLAYYEPNEQEVSQ
;
A
#
# COMPACT_ATOMS: atom_id res chain seq x y z
N MET A 1 7.00 13.77 11.78
CA MET A 1 5.91 12.93 11.27
C MET A 1 4.80 13.83 10.72
N SER A 2 4.27 13.57 9.51
CA SER A 2 3.24 14.44 8.93
C SER A 2 1.86 14.20 9.58
N ILE A 3 0.99 15.22 9.62
CA ILE A 3 -0.39 15.09 10.13
C ILE A 3 -1.16 14.01 9.35
N LEU A 4 -0.84 13.82 8.07
CA LEU A 4 -1.47 12.81 7.23
C LEU A 4 -1.02 11.39 7.61
N TYR A 5 0.26 11.20 7.88
CA TYR A 5 0.80 9.90 8.32
C TYR A 5 0.01 9.32 9.50
N GLU A 6 -0.22 10.12 10.55
CA GLU A 6 -0.97 9.66 11.72
C GLU A 6 -2.47 9.44 11.41
N LYS A 7 -3.07 10.27 10.57
CA LYS A 7 -4.48 10.13 10.17
C LYS A 7 -4.75 8.84 9.40
N PHE A 8 -3.78 8.34 8.64
CA PHE A 8 -3.95 7.14 7.84
C PHE A 8 -3.73 5.82 8.60
N LYS A 9 -3.15 5.86 9.82
CA LYS A 9 -2.86 4.64 10.61
C LYS A 9 -4.10 3.81 10.91
N LYS A 10 -5.26 4.45 11.10
CA LYS A 10 -6.54 3.74 11.32
C LYS A 10 -7.00 2.89 10.12
N TYR A 11 -6.40 3.08 8.95
CA TYR A 11 -6.66 2.31 7.73
C TYR A 11 -5.55 1.28 7.44
N GLN A 12 -4.59 1.12 8.37
CA GLN A 12 -3.49 0.18 8.20
C GLN A 12 -4.01 -1.25 8.09
N VAL A 13 -3.48 -2.00 7.12
CA VAL A 13 -3.76 -3.42 6.95
C VAL A 13 -2.47 -4.23 6.96
N PRO A 14 -2.52 -5.51 7.37
CA PRO A 14 -1.36 -6.38 7.35
C PRO A 14 -1.00 -6.74 5.90
N ALA A 15 0.27 -6.53 5.55
CA ALA A 15 0.92 -7.01 4.34
C ALA A 15 2.42 -7.18 4.61
N SER A 16 3.08 -8.09 3.91
CA SER A 16 4.52 -8.35 4.09
C SER A 16 5.41 -7.46 3.23
N SER A 17 4.84 -6.84 2.19
CA SER A 17 5.53 -5.92 1.29
C SER A 17 4.53 -5.08 0.50
N VAL A 18 5.01 -4.12 -0.28
CA VAL A 18 4.17 -3.33 -1.22
C VAL A 18 3.51 -4.21 -2.27
N GLU A 19 4.23 -5.19 -2.79
CA GLU A 19 3.73 -6.14 -3.79
C GLU A 19 2.62 -6.98 -3.20
N ASP A 20 2.82 -7.49 -1.99
CA ASP A 20 1.81 -8.24 -1.24
C ASP A 20 0.58 -7.37 -0.97
N PHE A 21 0.78 -6.12 -0.51
CA PHE A 21 -0.28 -5.15 -0.29
C PHE A 21 -1.10 -4.88 -1.56
N ARG A 22 -0.44 -4.54 -2.68
CA ARG A 22 -1.11 -4.25 -3.95
C ARG A 22 -1.83 -5.48 -4.48
N ARG A 23 -1.23 -6.66 -4.38
CA ARG A 23 -1.82 -7.92 -4.86
C ARG A 23 -3.03 -8.36 -4.05
N ARG A 24 -2.98 -8.24 -2.72
CA ARG A 24 -4.09 -8.68 -1.83
C ARG A 24 -5.28 -7.73 -1.88
N TYR A 25 -5.02 -6.44 -1.95
CA TYR A 25 -6.03 -5.45 -1.62
C TYR A 25 -6.47 -4.58 -2.80
N THR A 26 -5.80 -4.61 -3.95
CA THR A 26 -6.27 -3.90 -5.15
C THR A 26 -7.18 -4.80 -5.98
N LYS A 27 -8.29 -4.26 -6.50
CA LYS A 27 -9.18 -4.99 -7.40
C LYS A 27 -8.41 -5.57 -8.60
N PRO A 28 -8.65 -6.83 -9.00
CA PRO A 28 -7.87 -7.47 -10.07
C PRO A 28 -7.86 -6.72 -11.41
N ASP A 29 -9.00 -6.14 -11.82
CA ASP A 29 -9.15 -5.33 -13.03
C ASP A 29 -8.39 -3.99 -12.98
N ARG A 30 -8.02 -3.56 -11.76
CA ARG A 30 -7.27 -2.33 -11.47
C ARG A 30 -5.78 -2.56 -11.24
N PHE A 31 -5.32 -3.81 -11.20
CA PHE A 31 -3.91 -4.13 -11.00
C PHE A 31 -3.45 -5.33 -11.83
N ALA A 32 -3.81 -6.55 -11.41
CA ALA A 32 -3.29 -7.78 -11.99
C ALA A 32 -3.61 -7.96 -13.49
N GLN A 33 -4.74 -7.42 -13.97
CA GLN A 33 -5.21 -7.63 -15.35
C GLN A 33 -4.70 -6.58 -16.36
N ARG A 34 -3.98 -5.54 -15.92
CA ARG A 34 -3.51 -4.45 -16.81
C ARG A 34 -2.13 -4.68 -17.43
N GLY A 35 -1.54 -5.85 -17.21
CA GLY A 35 -0.23 -6.23 -17.74
C GLY A 35 0.94 -5.80 -16.86
N PRO A 36 2.15 -6.33 -17.15
CA PRO A 36 3.32 -6.21 -16.28
C PRO A 36 3.86 -4.78 -16.19
N GLU A 37 3.83 -4.00 -17.27
CA GLU A 37 4.32 -2.61 -17.27
C GLU A 37 3.48 -1.72 -16.35
N TYR A 38 2.16 -1.87 -16.40
CA TYR A 38 1.26 -1.14 -15.50
C TYR A 38 1.48 -1.53 -14.04
N GLN A 39 1.65 -2.83 -13.77
CA GLN A 39 1.96 -3.30 -12.43
C GLN A 39 3.28 -2.72 -11.92
N ALA A 40 4.33 -2.70 -12.75
CA ALA A 40 5.62 -2.11 -12.39
C ALA A 40 5.50 -0.63 -12.06
N ALA A 41 4.75 0.14 -12.85
CA ALA A 41 4.52 1.56 -12.58
C ALA A 41 3.75 1.79 -11.26
N VAL A 42 2.70 1.01 -10.99
CA VAL A 42 1.94 1.08 -9.73
C VAL A 42 2.82 0.72 -8.53
N LEU A 43 3.65 -0.32 -8.65
CA LEU A 43 4.56 -0.72 -7.60
C LEU A 43 5.65 0.34 -7.37
N GLN A 44 6.18 0.95 -8.43
CA GLN A 44 7.15 2.03 -8.30
C GLN A 44 6.56 3.24 -7.59
N ALA A 45 5.38 3.70 -8.00
CA ALA A 45 4.70 4.81 -7.34
C ALA A 45 4.43 4.53 -5.85
N ALA A 46 4.05 3.30 -5.52
CA ALA A 46 3.82 2.89 -4.13
C ALA A 46 5.11 2.85 -3.29
N ARG A 47 6.25 2.51 -3.89
CA ARG A 47 7.57 2.59 -3.25
C ARG A 47 8.02 4.03 -3.07
N ASP A 48 7.77 4.89 -4.05
CA ASP A 48 8.09 6.32 -3.97
C ASP A 48 7.28 6.99 -2.84
N ASP A 49 5.98 6.68 -2.73
CA ASP A 49 5.12 7.10 -1.61
C ASP A 49 5.70 6.67 -0.25
N LEU A 50 6.15 5.41 -0.14
CA LEU A 50 6.76 4.92 1.10
C LEU A 50 8.05 5.66 1.43
N ALA A 51 8.95 5.85 0.46
CA ALA A 51 10.20 6.55 0.67
C ALA A 51 9.96 8.02 1.09
N GLN A 52 8.93 8.66 0.54
CA GLN A 52 8.63 10.06 0.80
C GLN A 52 7.82 10.26 2.09
N PHE A 53 6.85 9.40 2.37
CA PHE A 53 5.84 9.61 3.41
C PHE A 53 5.89 8.58 4.54
N GLY A 54 6.55 7.44 4.35
CA GLY A 54 6.55 6.30 5.27
C GLY A 54 5.29 5.44 5.18
N TYR A 55 4.42 5.68 4.19
CA TYR A 55 3.23 4.87 3.91
C TYR A 55 2.79 5.02 2.44
N THR A 56 2.02 4.07 1.94
CA THR A 56 1.28 4.18 0.67
C THR A 56 -0.16 3.74 0.88
N ILE A 57 -1.07 4.16 -0.01
CA ILE A 57 -2.50 3.86 0.10
C ILE A 57 -3.07 3.21 -1.15
N ILE A 58 -4.15 2.46 -0.96
CA ILE A 58 -5.10 2.08 -1.99
C ILE A 58 -6.38 2.88 -1.73
N SER A 59 -6.86 3.55 -2.78
CA SER A 59 -8.09 4.34 -2.72
C SER A 59 -9.31 3.43 -2.46
N ARG A 60 -10.39 3.99 -1.91
CA ARG A 60 -11.69 3.31 -1.78
C ARG A 60 -12.14 2.68 -3.10
N HIS A 61 -11.94 3.38 -4.21
CA HIS A 61 -12.40 2.94 -5.52
C HIS A 61 -11.63 1.70 -6.01
N ASP A 62 -10.33 1.63 -5.73
CA ASP A 62 -9.45 0.58 -6.23
C ASP A 62 -9.30 -0.58 -5.26
N SER A 63 -9.70 -0.39 -4.00
CA SER A 63 -9.67 -1.43 -2.97
C SER A 63 -10.73 -2.50 -3.19
N VAL A 64 -10.37 -3.77 -2.96
CA VAL A 64 -11.31 -4.91 -2.92
C VAL A 64 -12.35 -4.77 -1.80
N THR A 65 -12.05 -4.01 -0.73
CA THR A 65 -12.93 -3.86 0.43
C THR A 65 -13.92 -2.70 0.29
N GLY A 66 -13.73 -1.81 -0.70
CA GLY A 66 -14.50 -0.56 -0.79
C GLY A 66 -14.13 0.49 0.26
N GLU A 67 -13.01 0.32 0.95
CA GLU A 67 -12.47 1.30 1.92
C GLU A 67 -11.08 1.77 1.52
N VAL A 68 -10.65 2.90 2.08
CA VAL A 68 -9.25 3.33 1.98
C VAL A 68 -8.41 2.37 2.82
N LEU A 69 -7.33 1.87 2.24
CA LEU A 69 -6.39 0.98 2.91
C LEU A 69 -5.00 1.60 2.86
N ALA A 70 -4.24 1.46 3.94
CA ALA A 70 -2.88 1.97 4.05
C ALA A 70 -1.90 0.84 4.36
N TYR A 71 -0.71 0.93 3.76
CA TYR A 71 0.44 0.11 4.11
C TYR A 71 1.54 1.01 4.65
N TYR A 72 2.09 0.60 5.77
CA TYR A 72 3.25 1.20 6.41
C TYR A 72 4.36 0.18 6.37
N GLU A 73 5.59 0.62 6.14
CA GLU A 73 6.74 -0.28 6.21
C GLU A 73 6.84 -0.82 7.65
N PRO A 74 6.96 -2.15 7.84
CA PRO A 74 7.21 -2.70 9.16
C PRO A 74 8.53 -2.13 9.65
N ASN A 75 8.51 -1.43 10.78
CA ASN A 75 9.75 -0.99 11.43
C ASN A 75 10.59 -2.25 11.71
N GLU A 76 11.85 -2.27 11.26
CA GLU A 76 12.80 -3.36 11.57
C GLU A 76 12.94 -3.61 13.08
N GLN A 77 12.50 -2.65 13.92
CA GLN A 77 12.50 -2.74 15.39
C GLN A 77 11.36 -3.58 16.01
N GLU A 78 10.36 -4.04 15.23
CA GLU A 78 9.29 -4.92 15.74
C GLU A 78 9.46 -6.40 15.34
N VAL A 79 10.50 -6.75 14.58
CA VAL A 79 10.76 -8.14 14.14
C VAL A 79 11.83 -8.84 14.99
N SER A 80 12.07 -8.35 16.21
CA SER A 80 12.96 -8.99 17.18
C SER A 80 12.34 -8.99 18.57
N GLN A 81 11.35 -9.86 18.78
CA GLN A 81 11.01 -10.43 20.08
C GLN A 81 10.80 -11.92 19.96
#